data_AF-A0A7L1LYM4-F1
#
_entry.id   AF-A0A7L1LYM4-F1
#
_cell.length_a   1.000
_cell.length_b   1.000
_cell.length_c   1.000
_cell.angle_alpha   90.00
_cell.angle_beta   90.00
_cell.angle_gamma   90.00
#
_symmetry.space_group_name_H-M   'P 1'
#
loop_
_entity.id
_entity.type
_entity.pdbx_description
1 polymer ?
#
loop_
_entity_poly.entity_id
_entity_poly.type
_entity_poly.pdbx_seq_one_letter_code
_entity_poly.pdbx_strand_id
1 'polypeptide(L)'
;VKVLHGTPEFMAPEVVAFEPVSFSTDMWSVGVICYILLSGESPFQGDTDMETLSNVTAAQWDFEEESFSEISQQAKDFISQLLQKDPRRRLPSAGALLHPWLQQPQRSSPKVLSKERIRQFLARRKWQKTGKALLALKRL
;
A
#
# COMPACT_ATOMS: atom_id res chain seq x y z
N VAL A 1 -15.25 16.40 1.19
CA VAL A 1 -13.98 17.10 0.82
C VAL A 1 -13.37 16.33 -0.35
N LYS A 2 -12.79 17.01 -1.35
CA LYS A 2 -12.07 16.38 -2.47
C LYS A 2 -10.60 16.85 -2.40
N VAL A 3 -9.65 15.93 -2.45
CA VAL A 3 -8.21 16.22 -2.27
C VAL A 3 -7.44 15.49 -3.36
N LEU A 4 -6.60 16.19 -4.13
CA LEU A 4 -5.65 15.56 -5.06
C LEU A 4 -4.20 15.89 -4.63
N HIS A 5 -3.83 15.50 -3.41
CA HIS A 5 -2.48 15.64 -2.89
C HIS A 5 -2.08 14.31 -2.24
N GLY A 6 -0.94 13.76 -2.64
CA GLY A 6 -0.47 12.47 -2.13
C GLY A 6 0.61 11.85 -3.03
N THR A 7 1.19 10.75 -2.58
CA THR A 7 2.04 9.91 -3.44
C THR A 7 1.11 8.88 -4.12
N PRO A 8 1.10 8.77 -5.46
CA PRO A 8 0.07 8.04 -6.22
C PRO A 8 -0.24 6.62 -5.71
N GLU A 9 0.77 5.85 -5.35
CA GLU A 9 0.64 4.45 -4.89
C GLU A 9 -0.14 4.28 -3.57
N PHE A 10 -0.25 5.34 -2.75
CA PHE A 10 -0.98 5.30 -1.46
C PHE A 10 -2.38 5.92 -1.55
N MET A 11 -2.72 6.55 -2.68
CA MET A 11 -4.05 7.13 -2.88
C MET A 11 -5.08 6.02 -3.03
N ALA A 12 -6.24 6.18 -2.40
CA ALA A 12 -7.36 5.27 -2.59
C ALA A 12 -8.04 5.49 -3.97
N PRO A 13 -8.71 4.48 -4.54
CA PRO A 13 -9.39 4.60 -5.84
C PRO A 13 -10.36 5.78 -5.91
N GLU A 14 -11.12 6.03 -4.85
CA GLU A 14 -12.08 7.14 -4.77
C GLU A 14 -11.38 8.52 -4.77
N VAL A 15 -10.14 8.61 -4.29
CA VAL A 15 -9.34 9.84 -4.33
C VAL A 15 -8.92 10.13 -5.77
N VAL A 16 -8.45 9.10 -6.49
CA VAL A 16 -8.07 9.19 -7.90
C VAL A 16 -9.28 9.53 -8.78
N ALA A 17 -10.45 8.98 -8.45
CA ALA A 17 -11.71 9.23 -9.15
C ALA A 17 -12.40 10.56 -8.79
N PHE A 18 -11.81 11.38 -7.90
CA PHE A 18 -12.41 12.62 -7.38
C PHE A 18 -13.81 12.41 -6.74
N GLU A 19 -14.01 11.25 -6.13
CA GLU A 19 -15.19 10.87 -5.37
C GLU A 19 -15.09 11.34 -3.90
N PRO A 20 -16.20 11.32 -3.13
CA PRO A 20 -16.17 11.68 -1.72
C PRO A 20 -15.27 10.75 -0.89
N VAL A 21 -14.35 11.35 -0.14
CA VAL A 21 -13.48 10.62 0.81
C VAL A 21 -14.17 10.41 2.16
N SER A 22 -13.75 9.38 2.88
CA SER A 22 -14.21 9.11 4.25
C SER A 22 -13.10 8.46 5.09
N PHE A 23 -13.37 8.06 6.33
CA PHE A 23 -12.38 7.32 7.15
C PHE A 23 -11.90 6.02 6.49
N SER A 24 -12.72 5.39 5.64
CA SER A 24 -12.32 4.20 4.88
C SER A 24 -11.23 4.49 3.84
N THR A 25 -11.04 5.76 3.45
CA THR A 25 -9.98 6.19 2.54
C THR A 25 -8.62 5.99 3.18
N ASP A 26 -8.46 6.32 4.47
CA ASP A 26 -7.21 6.08 5.21
C ASP A 26 -6.94 4.58 5.36
N MET A 27 -7.99 3.76 5.51
CA MET A 27 -7.85 2.31 5.65
C MET A 27 -7.25 1.65 4.39
N TRP A 28 -7.44 2.23 3.20
CA TRP A 28 -6.74 1.79 1.99
C TRP A 28 -5.22 2.01 2.12
N SER A 29 -4.82 3.22 2.52
CA SER A 29 -3.40 3.54 2.70
C SER A 29 -2.75 2.67 3.77
N VAL A 30 -3.48 2.29 4.84
CA VAL A 30 -3.03 1.29 5.81
C VAL A 30 -2.77 -0.06 5.15
N GLY A 31 -3.68 -0.54 4.29
CA GLY A 31 -3.49 -1.78 3.53
C GLY A 31 -2.23 -1.75 2.66
N VAL A 32 -2.01 -0.65 1.94
CA VAL A 32 -0.81 -0.45 1.10
C VAL A 32 0.47 -0.47 1.95
N ILE A 33 0.47 0.22 3.10
CA ILE A 33 1.62 0.24 4.01
C ILE A 33 1.88 -1.16 4.58
N CYS A 34 0.85 -1.89 5.00
CA CYS A 34 0.99 -3.25 5.50
C CYS A 34 1.59 -4.19 4.45
N TYR A 35 1.15 -4.08 3.19
CA TYR A 35 1.72 -4.83 2.08
C TYR A 35 3.23 -4.56 1.97
N ILE A 36 3.62 -3.28 1.85
CA ILE A 36 5.03 -2.86 1.71
C ILE A 36 5.88 -3.30 2.90
N LEU A 37 5.36 -3.24 4.13
CA LEU A 37 6.12 -3.65 5.31
C LEU A 37 6.40 -5.16 5.35
N LEU A 38 5.52 -5.98 4.76
CA LEU A 38 5.64 -7.43 4.79
C LEU A 38 6.38 -8.00 3.57
N SER A 39 6.22 -7.40 2.39
CA SER A 39 6.90 -7.84 1.15
C SER A 39 8.17 -7.04 0.84
N GLY A 40 8.20 -5.77 1.23
CA GLY A 40 9.18 -4.79 0.75
C GLY A 40 8.87 -4.21 -0.63
N GLU A 41 7.68 -4.45 -1.18
CA GLU A 41 7.25 -4.05 -2.53
C GLU A 41 5.91 -3.32 -2.49
N SER A 42 5.60 -2.48 -3.48
CA SER A 42 4.31 -1.77 -3.54
C SER A 42 3.31 -2.56 -4.38
N PRO A 43 2.05 -2.72 -3.93
CA PRO A 43 1.04 -3.52 -4.64
C PRO A 43 0.53 -2.87 -5.93
N PHE A 44 0.75 -1.56 -6.12
CA PHE A 44 0.20 -0.81 -7.25
C PHE A 44 1.25 -0.03 -8.06
N GLN A 45 2.52 -0.06 -7.66
CA GLN A 45 3.55 0.73 -8.32
C GLN A 45 3.81 0.21 -9.74
N GLY A 46 3.58 1.07 -10.73
CA GLY A 46 4.01 0.87 -12.11
C GLY A 46 5.30 1.64 -12.44
N ASP A 47 5.74 1.55 -13.69
CA ASP A 47 6.91 2.28 -14.20
C ASP A 47 6.65 3.79 -14.29
N THR A 48 5.37 4.20 -14.41
CA THR A 48 4.96 5.60 -14.46
C THR A 48 3.90 5.93 -13.41
N ASP A 49 3.77 7.22 -13.08
CA ASP A 49 2.69 7.70 -12.20
C ASP A 49 1.31 7.36 -12.78
N MET A 50 1.15 7.44 -14.12
CA MET A 50 -0.11 7.11 -14.80
C MET A 50 -0.46 5.63 -14.71
N GLU A 51 0.53 4.75 -14.88
CA GLU A 51 0.35 3.31 -14.70
C GLU A 51 0.01 2.97 -13.25
N THR A 52 0.70 3.60 -12.30
CA THR A 52 0.41 3.45 -10.87
C THR A 52 -1.04 3.85 -10.54
N LEU A 53 -1.49 5.00 -11.05
CA LEU A 53 -2.87 5.47 -10.88
C LEU A 53 -3.88 4.54 -11.57
N SER A 54 -3.52 3.97 -12.72
CA SER A 54 -4.35 2.96 -13.41
C SER A 54 -4.52 1.71 -12.56
N ASN A 55 -3.42 1.17 -12.00
CA ASN A 55 -3.44 -0.01 -11.13
C ASN A 55 -4.27 0.23 -9.87
N VAL A 56 -4.10 1.40 -9.22
CA VAL A 56 -4.93 1.84 -8.09
C VAL A 56 -6.40 1.90 -8.48
N THR A 57 -6.74 2.53 -9.60
CA THR A 57 -8.13 2.68 -10.06
C THR A 57 -8.77 1.33 -10.40
N ALA A 58 -7.99 0.42 -10.99
CA ALA A 58 -8.41 -0.95 -11.25
C ALA A 58 -8.55 -1.78 -9.96
N ALA A 59 -7.86 -1.37 -8.89
CA ALA A 59 -7.65 -2.14 -7.67
C ALA A 59 -7.13 -3.55 -7.98
N GLN A 60 -6.23 -3.64 -8.96
CA GLN A 60 -5.57 -4.87 -9.37
C GLN A 60 -4.28 -5.04 -8.57
N TRP A 61 -4.24 -6.09 -7.76
CA TRP A 61 -3.10 -6.48 -6.96
C TRP A 61 -3.26 -7.95 -6.58
N ASP A 62 -2.17 -8.61 -6.24
CA ASP A 62 -2.13 -9.98 -5.74
C ASP A 62 -1.03 -10.15 -4.68
N PHE A 63 -0.90 -11.35 -4.14
CA PHE A 63 0.20 -11.69 -3.24
C PHE A 63 1.25 -12.49 -4.02
N GLU A 64 2.33 -11.83 -4.41
CA GLU A 64 3.44 -12.49 -5.09
C GLU A 64 4.02 -13.63 -4.23
N GLU A 65 4.09 -14.84 -4.80
CA GLU A 65 4.51 -16.04 -4.06
C GLU A 65 5.92 -15.91 -3.47
N GLU A 66 6.84 -15.26 -4.19
CA GLU A 66 8.22 -15.02 -3.74
C GLU A 66 8.28 -14.08 -2.52
N SER A 67 7.30 -13.19 -2.37
CA SER A 67 7.21 -12.20 -1.29
C SER A 67 6.31 -12.60 -0.14
N PHE A 68 5.34 -13.47 -0.39
CA PHE A 68 4.31 -13.82 0.58
C PHE A 68 4.31 -15.30 0.99
N SER A 69 5.22 -16.13 0.49
CA SER A 69 5.34 -17.55 0.88
C SER A 69 5.49 -17.73 2.40
N GLU A 70 6.25 -16.86 3.05
CA GLU A 70 6.53 -16.94 4.48
C GLU A 70 5.62 -16.07 5.37
N ILE A 71 4.69 -15.33 4.76
CA ILE A 71 3.79 -14.41 5.44
C ILE A 71 2.51 -15.15 5.87
N SER A 72 2.07 -14.92 7.11
CA SER A 72 0.92 -15.63 7.67
C SER A 72 -0.38 -15.36 6.92
N GLN A 73 -1.25 -16.36 6.87
CA GLN A 73 -2.56 -16.22 6.21
C GLN A 73 -3.41 -15.13 6.87
N GLN A 74 -3.28 -14.90 8.18
CA GLN A 74 -3.99 -13.82 8.87
C GLN A 74 -3.52 -12.43 8.40
N ALA A 75 -2.23 -12.27 8.10
CA ALA A 75 -1.72 -11.01 7.56
C ALA A 75 -2.25 -10.73 6.15
N LYS A 76 -2.26 -11.77 5.30
CA LYS A 76 -2.83 -11.69 3.95
C LYS A 76 -4.31 -11.36 4.00
N ASP A 77 -5.07 -12.03 4.87
CA ASP A 77 -6.50 -11.75 5.07
C ASP A 77 -6.74 -10.31 5.52
N PHE A 78 -5.95 -9.80 6.48
CA PHE A 78 -6.03 -8.42 6.92
C PHE A 78 -5.84 -7.42 5.78
N ILE A 79 -4.79 -7.60 4.96
CA ILE A 79 -4.51 -6.74 3.80
C ILE A 79 -5.67 -6.82 2.79
N SER A 80 -6.17 -8.03 2.49
CA SER A 80 -7.30 -8.22 1.58
C SER A 80 -8.56 -7.48 2.02
N GLN A 81 -8.86 -7.45 3.33
CA GLN A 81 -10.02 -6.73 3.84
C GLN A 81 -9.85 -5.20 3.80
N LEU A 82 -8.61 -4.69 3.74
CA LEU A 82 -8.31 -3.27 3.62
C LEU A 82 -8.24 -2.78 2.17
N LEU A 83 -7.66 -3.57 1.27
CA LEU A 83 -7.50 -3.26 -0.16
C LEU A 83 -8.73 -3.62 -0.99
N GLN A 84 -9.91 -3.21 -0.51
CA GLN A 84 -11.18 -3.33 -1.24
C GLN A 84 -11.42 -2.08 -2.08
N LYS A 85 -11.78 -2.24 -3.35
CA LYS A 85 -12.10 -1.10 -4.23
C LYS A 85 -13.26 -0.28 -3.68
N ASP A 86 -14.36 -0.94 -3.32
CA ASP A 86 -15.52 -0.29 -2.69
C ASP A 86 -15.19 0.10 -1.24
N PRO A 87 -15.16 1.41 -0.90
CA PRO A 87 -14.85 1.88 0.45
C PRO A 87 -15.79 1.31 1.52
N ARG A 88 -17.03 0.96 1.17
CA ARG A 88 -18.03 0.40 2.10
C ARG A 88 -17.75 -1.04 2.48
N ARG A 89 -16.92 -1.74 1.70
CA ARG A 89 -16.51 -3.13 1.94
C ARG A 89 -15.18 -3.22 2.70
N ARG A 90 -14.48 -2.09 2.89
CA ARG A 90 -13.21 -2.05 3.62
C ARG A 90 -13.45 -2.28 5.10
N LEU A 91 -12.55 -3.01 5.73
CA LEU A 91 -12.51 -3.19 7.18
C LEU A 91 -12.36 -1.81 7.86
N PRO A 92 -13.33 -1.36 8.67
CA PRO A 92 -13.23 -0.10 9.39
C PRO A 92 -12.15 -0.19 10.48
N SER A 93 -11.60 0.95 10.91
CA SER A 93 -10.51 1.03 11.89
C SER A 93 -10.79 0.27 13.19
N ALA A 94 -12.00 0.38 13.74
CA ALA A 94 -12.41 -0.37 14.93
C ALA A 94 -12.38 -1.89 14.70
N GLY A 95 -12.81 -2.36 13.52
CA GLY A 95 -12.74 -3.76 13.14
C GLY A 95 -11.30 -4.22 12.88
N ALA A 96 -10.48 -3.36 12.30
CA ALA A 96 -9.06 -3.61 12.04
C ALA A 96 -8.30 -3.87 13.35
N LEU A 97 -8.54 -3.05 14.37
CA LEU A 97 -7.94 -3.24 15.70
C LEU A 97 -8.29 -4.59 16.32
N LEU A 98 -9.50 -5.10 16.06
CA LEU A 98 -9.98 -6.40 16.56
C LEU A 98 -9.58 -7.58 15.67
N HIS A 99 -8.91 -7.34 14.55
CA HIS A 99 -8.56 -8.40 13.61
C HIS A 99 -7.60 -9.41 14.25
N PRO A 100 -7.80 -10.73 14.04
CA PRO A 100 -6.95 -11.76 14.64
C PRO A 100 -5.46 -11.57 14.40
N TRP A 101 -5.07 -10.99 13.26
CA TRP A 101 -3.66 -10.67 12.97
C TRP A 101 -3.05 -9.67 13.97
N LEU A 102 -3.80 -8.64 14.38
CA LEU A 102 -3.32 -7.64 15.35
C LEU A 102 -3.57 -8.06 16.80
N GLN A 103 -4.58 -8.90 17.03
CA GLN A 103 -4.94 -9.41 18.36
C GLN A 103 -4.10 -10.63 18.80
N GLN A 104 -3.23 -11.16 17.94
CA GLN A 104 -2.40 -12.32 18.29
C GLN A 104 -1.52 -12.00 19.51
N PRO A 105 -1.66 -12.73 20.64
CA PRO A 105 -0.72 -12.60 21.74
C PRO A 105 0.66 -13.01 21.23
N GLN A 106 1.68 -12.21 21.53
CA GLN A 106 3.10 -12.39 21.17
C GLN A 106 3.63 -13.74 21.71
N ARG A 107 3.27 -14.85 21.04
CA ARG A 107 3.61 -16.22 21.48
C ARG A 107 4.78 -16.82 20.70
N SER A 108 5.19 -16.19 19.61
CA SER A 108 6.31 -16.64 18.79
C SER A 108 7.42 -15.59 18.77
N SER A 109 8.68 -16.04 18.87
CA SER A 109 9.85 -15.23 18.56
C SER A 109 9.63 -14.50 17.23
N PRO A 110 9.78 -13.16 17.16
CA PRO A 110 9.50 -12.44 15.93
C PRO A 110 10.43 -12.94 14.82
N LYS A 111 9.82 -13.46 13.74
CA LYS A 111 10.57 -13.81 12.54
C LYS A 111 11.13 -12.53 11.93
N VAL A 112 12.44 -12.44 11.82
CA VAL A 112 13.09 -11.28 11.21
C VAL A 112 12.92 -11.40 9.70
N LEU A 113 12.05 -10.58 9.13
CA LEU A 113 11.91 -10.47 7.67
C LEU A 113 13.18 -9.88 7.06
N SER A 114 13.55 -10.37 5.88
CA SER A 114 14.67 -9.79 5.14
C SER A 114 14.39 -8.31 4.85
N LYS A 115 15.34 -7.45 5.21
CA LYS A 115 15.27 -6.02 4.92
C LYS A 115 15.74 -5.67 3.51
N GLU A 116 16.08 -6.67 2.69
CA GLU A 116 16.65 -6.43 1.36
C GLU A 116 15.65 -5.76 0.42
N ARG A 117 14.46 -6.34 0.25
CA ARG A 117 13.42 -5.80 -0.64
C ARG A 117 12.98 -4.39 -0.21
N ILE A 118 12.73 -4.18 1.08
CA ILE A 118 12.37 -2.83 1.57
C ILE A 118 13.51 -1.81 1.38
N ARG A 119 14.78 -2.20 1.49
CA ARG A 119 15.91 -1.30 1.18
C ARG A 119 15.95 -0.97 -0.31
N GLN A 120 15.72 -1.95 -1.19
CA GLN A 120 15.66 -1.73 -2.63
C GLN A 120 14.49 -0.80 -2.99
N PHE A 121 13.32 -1.01 -2.42
CA PHE A 121 12.17 -0.13 -2.56
C PHE A 121 12.47 1.31 -2.13
N LEU A 122 13.04 1.50 -0.95
CA LEU A 122 13.44 2.84 -0.47
C LEU A 122 14.51 3.48 -1.35
N ALA A 123 15.47 2.70 -1.86
CA ALA A 123 16.50 3.18 -2.78
C ALA A 123 15.89 3.64 -4.11
N ARG A 124 15.04 2.81 -4.74
CA ARG A 124 14.31 3.15 -5.96
C ARG A 124 13.51 4.45 -5.78
N ARG A 125 12.82 4.61 -4.65
CA ARG A 125 12.06 5.82 -4.33
C ARG A 125 12.94 7.07 -4.21
N LYS A 126 14.12 6.95 -3.58
CA LYS A 126 15.10 8.06 -3.52
C LYS A 126 15.54 8.46 -4.93
N TRP A 127 15.87 7.48 -5.78
CA TRP A 127 16.27 7.73 -7.17
C TRP A 127 15.19 8.42 -8.00
N GLN A 128 13.94 7.97 -7.90
CA GLN A 128 12.81 8.62 -8.60
C GLN A 128 12.63 10.08 -8.18
N LYS A 129 12.74 10.38 -6.88
CA LYS A 129 12.66 11.77 -6.37
C LYS A 129 13.79 12.63 -6.93
N THR A 130 15.03 12.14 -6.92
CA THR A 130 16.18 12.85 -7.47
C THR A 130 16.03 13.09 -8.97
N GLY A 131 15.57 12.09 -9.73
CA GLY A 131 15.31 12.22 -11.16
C GLY A 131 14.26 13.29 -11.48
N LYS A 132 13.13 13.28 -10.77
CA LYS A 132 12.08 14.31 -10.92
C LYS A 132 12.61 15.71 -10.59
N ALA A 133 13.43 15.86 -9.55
CA ALA A 133 14.05 17.13 -9.18
C ALA A 133 15.00 17.66 -10.26
N LEU A 134 15.85 16.80 -10.83
CA LEU A 134 16.77 17.17 -11.92
C LEU A 134 16.03 17.59 -13.20
N LEU A 135 14.94 16.89 -13.54
CA LEU A 135 14.09 17.26 -14.68
C LEU A 135 13.40 18.61 -14.46
N ALA A 136 12.96 18.90 -13.23
CA ALA A 136 12.38 20.21 -12.89
C ALA A 136 13.40 21.33 -13.03
N LEU A 137 14.64 21.13 -12.57
CA LEU A 137 15.73 22.11 -12.73
C LEU A 137 16.08 22.38 -14.19
N LYS A 138 16.00 21.37 -15.07
CA LYS A 138 16.22 21.54 -16.52
C LYS A 138 15.11 22.32 -17.24
N ARG A 139 13.94 22.48 -16.60
CA ARG A 139 12.78 23.20 -17.17
C ARG A 139 12.73 24.66 -16.70
N LEU A 140 13.62 25.06 -15.78
CA LEU A 140 13.86 26.44 -15.36
C LEU A 140 14.90 27.09 -16.28
#